data_AF-A0AAQ4ET19-F1
#
_entry.id   AF-A0AAQ4ET19-F1
#
_cell.length_a   1.000
_cell.length_b   1.000
_cell.length_c   1.000
_cell.angle_alpha   90.00
_cell.angle_beta   90.00
_cell.angle_gamma   90.00
#
_symmetry.space_group_name_H-M   'P 1'
#
loop_
_entity.id
_entity.type
_entity.pdbx_description
1 polymer ?
#
loop_
_entity_poly.entity_id
_entity_poly.type
_entity_poly.pdbx_seq_one_letter_code
_entity_poly.pdbx_strand_id
1 'polypeptide(L)'
;MLGLSLRAVVGMLLVVVLIVTFLALAPAPRLLDLCRSHSCLEYSERLRRSINLSVDPCVSLEGFVCAGWNVQNTLSHRYAVLDAALAKMSRLARSLSRATLGPQSAEQRGAAFFRSCDAVLRCAQLLQRRLSLEAAPAAYAPTA
;
A
#
# COMPACT_ATOMS: atom_id res chain seq x y z
N MET A 1 -26.34 -68.03 3.45
CA MET A 1 -25.96 -66.74 4.07
C MET A 1 -24.76 -66.06 3.39
N LEU A 2 -23.82 -66.79 2.78
CA LEU A 2 -22.65 -66.23 2.08
C LEU A 2 -22.97 -65.33 0.86
N GLY A 3 -24.07 -65.60 0.15
CA GLY A 3 -24.45 -64.84 -1.04
C GLY A 3 -25.03 -63.44 -0.75
N LEU A 4 -25.58 -63.22 0.45
CA LEU A 4 -26.16 -61.93 0.83
C LEU A 4 -25.07 -60.94 1.27
N SER A 5 -24.05 -61.42 1.98
CA SER A 5 -22.87 -60.64 2.35
C SER A 5 -22.04 -60.26 1.13
N LEU A 6 -21.87 -61.16 0.16
CA LEU A 6 -21.15 -60.85 -1.08
C LEU A 6 -21.86 -59.77 -1.91
N ARG A 7 -23.20 -59.82 -2.02
CA ARG A 7 -23.99 -58.80 -2.71
C ARG A 7 -23.91 -57.43 -2.04
N ALA A 8 -23.92 -57.40 -0.70
CA ALA A 8 -23.78 -56.16 0.06
C ALA A 8 -22.40 -55.53 -0.12
N VAL A 9 -21.34 -56.35 -0.11
CA VAL A 9 -19.96 -55.88 -0.30
C VAL A 9 -19.73 -55.36 -1.72
N VAL A 10 -20.21 -56.07 -2.74
CA VAL A 10 -20.12 -55.63 -4.14
C VAL A 10 -20.92 -54.34 -4.36
N GLY A 11 -22.10 -54.23 -3.76
CA GLY A 11 -22.90 -53.00 -3.81
C GLY A 11 -22.19 -51.80 -3.19
N MET A 12 -21.59 -51.97 -2.00
CA MET A 12 -20.80 -50.92 -1.37
C MET A 12 -19.59 -50.50 -2.20
N LEU A 13 -18.86 -51.47 -2.78
CA LEU A 13 -17.75 -51.20 -3.69
C LEU A 13 -18.19 -50.38 -4.91
N LEU A 14 -19.33 -50.73 -5.51
CA LEU A 14 -19.90 -49.99 -6.64
C LEU A 14 -20.24 -48.55 -6.27
N VAL A 15 -20.86 -48.34 -5.10
CA VAL A 15 -21.19 -46.99 -4.61
C VAL A 15 -19.91 -46.17 -4.38
N VAL A 16 -18.89 -46.76 -3.77
CA VAL A 16 -17.59 -46.09 -3.56
C VAL A 16 -16.95 -45.71 -4.88
N VAL A 17 -16.91 -46.63 -5.86
CA VAL A 17 -16.37 -46.34 -7.19
C VAL A 17 -17.16 -45.22 -7.86
N LEU A 18 -18.49 -45.23 -7.78
CA LEU A 18 -19.32 -44.16 -8.35
C LEU A 18 -19.04 -42.80 -7.70
N ILE A 19 -18.87 -42.74 -6.37
CA ILE A 19 -18.53 -41.50 -5.66
C ILE A 19 -17.15 -40.99 -6.09
N VAL A 20 -16.13 -41.86 -6.13
CA VAL A 20 -14.77 -41.47 -6.53
C VAL A 20 -14.76 -41.00 -7.98
N THR A 21 -15.47 -41.69 -8.86
CA THR A 21 -15.61 -41.32 -10.28
C THR A 21 -16.31 -39.97 -10.42
N PHE A 22 -17.40 -39.76 -9.68
CA PHE A 22 -18.11 -38.48 -9.65
C PHE A 22 -17.24 -37.34 -9.13
N LEU A 23 -16.45 -37.56 -8.07
CA LEU A 23 -15.53 -36.55 -7.53
C LEU A 23 -14.34 -36.26 -8.47
N ALA A 24 -13.86 -37.26 -9.20
CA ALA A 24 -12.76 -37.11 -10.14
C ALA A 24 -13.18 -36.47 -11.47
N LEU A 25 -14.41 -36.73 -11.93
CA LEU A 25 -14.98 -36.14 -13.16
C LEU A 25 -15.76 -34.86 -12.89
N ALA A 26 -16.11 -34.55 -11.63
CA ALA A 26 -16.69 -33.27 -11.29
C ALA A 26 -15.72 -32.17 -11.76
N PRO A 27 -16.16 -31.23 -12.61
CA PRO A 27 -15.33 -30.11 -12.96
C PRO A 27 -14.96 -29.43 -11.66
N ALA A 28 -13.66 -29.30 -11.39
CA ALA A 28 -13.20 -28.55 -10.23
C ALA A 28 -13.99 -27.23 -10.25
N PRO A 29 -14.75 -26.90 -9.18
CA PRO A 29 -15.36 -25.59 -9.11
C PRO A 29 -14.22 -24.63 -9.39
N ARG A 30 -14.41 -23.69 -10.33
CA ARG A 30 -13.40 -22.66 -10.61
C ARG A 30 -13.21 -21.88 -9.32
N LEU A 31 -12.35 -22.42 -8.47
CA LEU A 31 -11.92 -21.86 -7.22
C LEU A 31 -11.27 -20.58 -7.68
N LEU A 32 -11.89 -19.46 -7.31
CA LEU A 32 -11.40 -18.10 -7.54
C LEU A 32 -9.87 -18.14 -7.62
N ASP A 33 -9.29 -17.77 -8.77
CA ASP A 33 -7.84 -17.74 -8.95
C ASP A 33 -7.27 -16.75 -7.93
N LEU A 34 -6.96 -17.27 -6.75
CA LEU A 34 -6.56 -16.47 -5.61
C LEU A 34 -5.13 -16.05 -5.89
N CYS A 35 -4.96 -14.77 -6.13
CA CYS A 35 -3.68 -14.15 -6.34
C CYS A 35 -2.77 -14.40 -5.12
N ARG A 36 -1.69 -15.16 -5.34
CA ARG A 36 -0.71 -15.59 -4.33
C ARG A 36 0.67 -14.93 -4.51
N SER A 37 0.78 -13.93 -5.36
CA SER A 37 2.03 -13.19 -5.50
C SER A 37 2.34 -12.41 -4.21
N HIS A 38 3.63 -12.20 -3.93
CA HIS A 38 4.08 -11.49 -2.73
C HIS A 38 3.41 -10.10 -2.59
N SER A 39 3.38 -9.33 -3.68
CA SER A 39 2.73 -8.02 -3.71
C SER A 39 1.25 -8.11 -3.34
N CYS A 40 0.56 -9.15 -3.80
CA CYS A 40 -0.86 -9.38 -3.51
C CYS A 40 -1.13 -9.61 -2.03
N LEU A 41 -0.31 -10.45 -1.40
CA LEU A 41 -0.40 -10.73 0.03
C LEU A 41 -0.08 -9.48 0.85
N GLU A 42 0.93 -8.72 0.44
CA GLU A 42 1.29 -7.47 1.11
C GLU A 42 0.17 -6.43 1.03
N TYR A 43 -0.43 -6.24 -0.16
CA TYR A 43 -1.53 -5.28 -0.34
C TYR A 43 -2.82 -5.73 0.34
N SER A 44 -3.16 -7.02 0.28
CA SER A 44 -4.36 -7.55 0.92
C SER A 44 -4.30 -7.44 2.45
N GLU A 45 -3.13 -7.66 3.07
CA GLU A 45 -2.96 -7.43 4.51
C GLU A 45 -3.07 -5.95 4.88
N ARG A 46 -2.52 -5.04 4.06
CA ARG A 46 -2.68 -3.60 4.27
C ARG A 46 -4.15 -3.17 4.17
N LEU A 47 -4.85 -3.64 3.15
CA LEU A 47 -6.27 -3.37 2.95
C LEU A 47 -7.12 -3.92 4.10
N ARG A 48 -6.83 -5.15 4.54
CA ARG A 48 -7.53 -5.79 5.67
C ARG A 48 -7.44 -4.98 6.95
N ARG A 49 -6.33 -4.28 7.18
CA ARG A 49 -6.13 -3.42 8.35
C ARG A 49 -6.82 -2.06 8.23
N SER A 50 -7.06 -1.57 7.00
CA SER A 50 -7.69 -0.28 6.79
C SER A 50 -9.21 -0.33 6.81
N ILE A 51 -9.80 -1.45 6.34
CA ILE A 51 -11.25 -1.62 6.29
C ILE A 51 -11.86 -1.93 7.66
N ASN A 52 -13.11 -1.52 7.85
CA ASN A 52 -13.94 -1.85 8.99
C ASN A 52 -15.20 -2.59 8.53
N LEU A 53 -15.21 -3.91 8.71
CA LEU A 53 -16.31 -4.79 8.31
C LEU A 53 -17.60 -4.60 9.14
N SER A 54 -17.54 -3.83 10.24
CA SER A 54 -18.72 -3.52 11.05
C SER A 54 -19.57 -2.38 10.50
N VAL A 55 -19.11 -1.68 9.46
CA VAL A 55 -19.87 -0.63 8.76
C VAL A 55 -20.43 -1.22 7.47
N ASP A 56 -21.71 -0.99 7.20
CA ASP A 56 -22.29 -1.37 5.90
C ASP A 56 -21.74 -0.45 4.79
N PRO A 57 -21.04 -0.98 3.76
CA PRO A 57 -20.53 -0.17 2.65
C PRO A 57 -21.63 0.54 1.87
N CYS A 58 -22.87 0.04 1.89
CA CYS A 58 -24.02 0.66 1.23
C CYS A 58 -24.55 1.89 1.99
N VAL A 59 -24.18 2.03 3.27
CA VAL A 59 -24.58 3.16 4.12
C VAL A 59 -23.45 4.18 4.23
N SER A 60 -22.21 3.74 4.44
CA SER A 60 -21.03 4.61 4.46
C SER A 60 -19.79 3.89 3.94
N LEU A 61 -19.49 4.12 2.66
CA LEU A 61 -18.28 3.60 2.05
C LEU A 61 -17.02 4.14 2.71
N GLU A 62 -17.02 5.40 3.15
CA GLU A 62 -15.90 5.99 3.89
C GLU A 62 -15.67 5.27 5.22
N GLY A 63 -16.73 5.04 6.00
CA GLY A 63 -16.64 4.30 7.25
C GLY A 63 -16.18 2.86 7.04
N PHE A 64 -16.63 2.22 5.97
CA PHE A 64 -16.20 0.86 5.62
C PHE A 64 -14.73 0.78 5.21
N VAL A 65 -14.24 1.70 4.36
CA VAL A 65 -12.89 1.60 3.78
C VAL A 65 -11.81 2.20 4.69
N CYS A 66 -12.15 3.25 5.45
CA CYS A 66 -11.17 4.08 6.15
C CYS A 66 -11.26 4.00 7.68
N ALA A 67 -12.37 3.51 8.27
CA ALA A 67 -12.51 3.57 9.72
C ALA A 67 -11.46 2.71 10.45
N GLY A 68 -11.05 1.56 9.90
CA GLY A 68 -9.99 0.72 10.49
C GLY A 68 -8.64 1.44 10.51
N TRP A 69 -8.33 2.17 9.44
CA TRP A 69 -7.13 3.02 9.37
C TRP A 69 -7.23 4.22 10.32
N ASN A 70 -8.40 4.84 10.42
CA ASN A 70 -8.68 6.00 11.26
C ASN A 70 -8.56 5.70 12.76
N VAL A 71 -8.89 4.48 13.19
CA VAL A 71 -8.73 4.02 14.59
C VAL A 71 -7.26 3.80 14.94
N GLN A 72 -6.45 3.35 13.98
CA GLN A 72 -5.02 3.10 14.19
C GLN A 72 -4.15 4.34 13.99
N ASN A 73 -4.65 5.37 13.28
CA ASN A 73 -3.91 6.57 12.92
C ASN A 73 -4.63 7.82 13.42
N THR A 74 -4.12 8.39 14.52
CA THR A 74 -4.51 9.71 15.01
C THR A 74 -4.24 10.78 13.95
N LEU A 75 -4.90 11.95 14.02
CA LEU A 75 -4.74 13.04 13.05
C LEU A 75 -3.25 13.38 12.78
N SER A 76 -2.41 13.36 13.83
CA SER A 76 -0.96 13.56 13.70
C SER A 76 -0.28 12.50 12.81
N HIS A 77 -0.74 11.25 12.88
CA HIS A 77 -0.24 10.14 12.08
C HIS A 77 -0.77 10.19 10.63
N ARG A 78 -1.96 10.76 10.41
CA ARG A 78 -2.52 10.96 9.05
C ARG A 78 -1.72 11.97 8.25
N TYR A 79 -1.40 13.12 8.87
CA TYR A 79 -0.47 14.08 8.29
C TYR A 79 0.90 13.45 8.07
N ALA A 80 1.43 12.68 9.03
CA ALA A 80 2.72 12.00 8.86
C ALA A 80 2.76 11.00 7.70
N VAL A 81 1.69 10.23 7.45
CA VAL A 81 1.62 9.30 6.30
C VAL A 81 1.53 10.05 4.98
N LEU A 82 0.70 11.10 4.92
CA LEU A 82 0.59 11.96 3.75
C LEU A 82 1.91 12.69 3.47
N ASP A 83 2.55 13.22 4.52
CA ASP A 83 3.86 13.87 4.47
C ASP A 83 4.95 12.90 4.05
N ALA A 84 4.92 11.65 4.52
CA ALA A 84 5.86 10.62 4.09
C ALA A 84 5.66 10.26 2.60
N ALA A 85 4.41 10.18 2.13
CA ALA A 85 4.09 9.95 0.72
C ALA A 85 4.54 11.13 -0.17
N LEU A 86 4.25 12.36 0.25
CA LEU A 86 4.70 13.61 -0.40
C LEU A 86 6.23 13.73 -0.39
N ALA A 87 6.88 13.36 0.72
CA ALA A 87 8.33 13.33 0.82
C ALA A 87 8.92 12.32 -0.16
N LYS A 88 8.29 11.15 -0.32
CA LYS A 88 8.72 10.14 -1.30
C LYS A 88 8.53 10.64 -2.74
N MET A 89 7.37 11.21 -3.06
CA MET A 89 7.10 11.80 -4.39
C MET A 89 8.07 12.94 -4.71
N SER A 90 8.34 13.84 -3.76
CA SER A 90 9.26 14.97 -3.97
C SER A 90 10.71 14.53 -4.16
N ARG A 91 11.13 13.39 -3.59
CA ARG A 91 12.44 12.79 -3.86
C ARG A 91 12.52 12.25 -5.29
N LEU A 92 11.49 11.54 -5.74
CA LEU A 92 11.41 11.02 -7.10
C LEU A 92 11.35 12.15 -8.14
N ALA A 93 10.57 13.20 -7.86
CA ALA A 93 10.52 14.40 -8.70
C ALA A 93 11.90 15.08 -8.80
N ARG A 94 12.63 15.18 -7.68
CA ARG A 94 14.01 15.69 -7.67
C ARG A 94 14.96 14.84 -8.52
N SER A 95 14.91 13.51 -8.40
CA SER A 95 15.78 12.64 -9.21
C SER A 95 15.45 12.74 -10.70
N LEU A 96 14.17 12.74 -11.06
CA LEU A 96 13.72 12.89 -12.45
C LEU A 96 14.10 14.25 -13.04
N SER A 97 13.98 15.33 -12.25
CA SER A 97 14.32 16.68 -12.72
C SER A 97 15.81 16.86 -13.06
N ARG A 98 16.68 16.05 -12.44
CA ARG A 98 18.14 16.05 -12.66
C ARG A 98 18.56 15.09 -13.77
N ALA A 99 17.69 14.17 -14.18
CA ALA A 99 17.95 13.29 -15.28
C ALA A 99 17.98 14.07 -16.60
N THR A 100 18.84 13.61 -17.52
CA THR A 100 18.94 14.18 -18.87
C THR A 100 17.73 13.72 -19.68
N LEU A 101 16.71 14.56 -19.73
CA LEU A 101 15.48 14.33 -20.50
C LEU A 101 15.71 14.73 -21.96
N GLY A 102 15.08 14.00 -22.88
CA GLY A 102 15.19 14.25 -24.31
C GLY A 102 14.84 15.70 -24.68
N PRO A 103 15.50 16.29 -25.70
CA PRO A 103 15.26 17.68 -26.07
C PRO A 103 13.81 17.90 -26.54
N GLN A 104 13.21 19.00 -26.08
CA GLN A 104 11.87 19.51 -26.41
C GLN A 104 10.65 18.76 -25.84
N SER A 105 10.81 17.79 -24.94
CA SER A 105 9.66 17.18 -24.27
C SER A 105 9.03 18.12 -23.23
N ALA A 106 7.71 17.98 -22.99
CA ALA A 106 7.02 18.65 -21.88
C ALA A 106 7.69 18.35 -20.53
N GLU A 107 8.27 17.16 -20.41
CA GLU A 107 9.04 16.71 -19.26
C GLU A 107 10.30 17.55 -19.04
N GLN A 108 11.01 17.95 -20.10
CA GLN A 108 12.19 18.81 -19.99
C GLN A 108 11.83 20.20 -19.44
N ARG A 109 10.71 20.78 -19.90
CA ARG A 109 10.21 22.07 -19.37
C ARG A 109 9.78 21.96 -17.92
N GLY A 110 9.06 20.88 -17.58
CA GLY A 110 8.68 20.58 -16.19
C GLY A 110 9.91 20.41 -15.28
N ALA A 111 10.92 19.69 -15.74
CA ALA A 111 12.17 19.49 -15.01
C ALA A 111 12.97 20.79 -14.82
N ALA A 112 13.02 21.65 -15.84
CA ALA A 112 13.67 22.96 -15.76
C ALA A 112 12.97 23.87 -14.74
N PHE A 113 11.64 23.91 -14.77
CA PHE A 113 10.83 24.64 -13.79
C PHE A 113 11.01 24.10 -12.37
N PHE A 114 10.99 22.78 -12.21
CA PHE A 114 11.17 22.17 -10.90
C PHE A 114 12.56 22.47 -10.31
N ARG A 115 13.61 22.48 -11.15
CA ARG A 115 14.97 22.85 -10.74
C ARG A 115 15.08 24.31 -10.28
N SER A 116 14.40 25.24 -10.95
CA SER A 116 14.44 26.65 -10.54
C SER A 116 13.73 26.85 -9.19
N CYS A 117 12.58 26.20 -8.96
CA CYS A 117 11.91 26.22 -7.66
C CYS A 117 12.79 25.65 -6.52
N ASP A 118 13.44 24.50 -6.74
CA ASP A 118 14.31 23.88 -5.73
C ASP A 118 15.57 24.71 -5.42
N ALA A 119 16.02 25.55 -6.36
CA ALA A 119 17.10 26.52 -6.12
C ALA A 119 16.64 27.68 -5.22
N VAL A 120 15.44 28.23 -5.46
CA VAL A 120 14.86 29.30 -4.63
C VAL A 120 14.60 28.82 -3.20
N LEU A 121 14.01 27.62 -3.04
CA LEU A 121 13.78 27.01 -1.72
C LEU A 121 15.08 26.82 -0.92
N ARG A 122 16.15 26.35 -1.58
CA ARG A 122 17.47 26.23 -0.94
C ARG A 122 18.04 27.59 -0.52
N CYS A 123 17.86 28.62 -1.35
CA CYS A 123 18.29 29.97 -1.02
C CYS A 123 17.56 30.51 0.23
N ALA A 124 16.23 30.36 0.27
CA ALA A 124 15.43 30.78 1.42
C ALA A 124 15.86 30.07 2.73
N GLN A 125 16.12 28.76 2.67
CA GLN A 125 16.58 28.00 3.83
C GLN A 125 17.95 28.45 4.34
N LEU A 126 18.88 28.80 3.44
CA LEU A 126 20.21 29.31 3.81
C LEU A 126 20.12 30.70 4.46
N LEU A 127 19.29 31.58 3.90
CA LEU A 127 19.01 32.90 4.48
C LEU A 127 18.40 32.77 5.87
N GLN A 128 17.43 31.88 6.05
CA GLN A 128 16.77 31.67 7.33
C GLN A 128 17.74 31.11 8.38
N ARG A 129 18.68 30.24 7.98
CA ARG A 129 19.77 29.77 8.86
C ARG A 129 20.73 30.89 9.26
N ARG A 130 21.14 31.75 8.30
CA ARG A 130 21.99 32.92 8.58
C ARG A 130 21.34 33.85 9.60
N LEU A 131 20.08 34.22 9.35
CA LEU A 131 19.30 35.07 10.26
C LEU A 131 19.14 34.45 11.65
N SER A 132 18.94 33.14 11.76
CA SER A 132 18.87 32.47 13.06
C SER A 132 20.20 32.45 13.83
N LEU A 133 21.34 32.47 13.13
CA LEU A 133 22.67 32.55 13.75
C LEU A 133 22.98 33.99 14.21
N GLU A 134 22.54 35.00 13.46
CA GLU A 134 22.68 36.41 13.84
C GLU A 134 21.72 36.80 14.98
N ALA A 135 20.56 36.16 15.07
CA ALA A 135 19.59 36.36 16.15
C ALA A 135 19.91 35.56 17.42
N ALA A 136 20.92 34.67 17.40
CA ALA A 136 21.39 34.01 18.61
C ALA A 136 22.07 35.08 19.48
N PRO A 137 21.54 35.41 20.68
CA PRO A 137 22.15 36.42 21.52
C PRO A 137 23.58 35.98 21.83
N ALA A 138 24.50 36.94 21.83
CA ALA A 138 25.86 36.79 22.32
C ALA A 138 25.82 36.38 23.80
N ALA A 139 25.55 35.10 24.06
CA ALA A 139 25.60 34.53 25.37
C ALA A 139 27.08 34.29 25.69
N TYR A 140 27.55 35.07 26.67
CA TYR A 140 28.73 34.82 27.48
C TYR A 140 30.08 35.31 26.93
N ALA A 141 30.35 36.60 27.12
CA ALA A 141 31.71 37.07 27.40
C ALA A 141 31.84 37.20 28.93
N PRO A 142 32.63 36.37 29.63
CA PRO A 142 32.93 36.59 31.03
C PRO A 142 33.86 37.80 31.13
N THR A 143 33.39 38.86 31.79
CA THR A 143 34.23 39.96 32.25
C THR A 143 35.10 39.45 33.39
N ALA A 144 36.42 39.50 33.21
CA ALA A 144 37.43 39.41 34.26
C ALA A 144 38.41 40.57 34.08
#